data_AF-A0A5A7RKZ3-F1
#
_entry.id   AF-A0A5A7RKZ3-F1
#
_cell.length_a   1.000
_cell.length_b   1.000
_cell.length_c   1.000
_cell.angle_alpha   90.00
_cell.angle_beta   90.00
_cell.angle_gamma   90.00
#
_symmetry.space_group_name_H-M   'P 1'
#
loop_
_entity.id
_entity.type
_entity.pdbx_description
1 polymer ?
#
loop_
_entity_poly.entity_id
_entity_poly.type
_entity_poly.pdbx_seq_one_letter_code
_entity_poly.pdbx_strand_id
1 'polypeptide(L)'
;RIIEFTRGVGEIFFIPLFFVWVGASFDFYALKDMGMLVLLFVPMALIGKVIGCSLGAKISKFKTRDALAVGIGMMPRMEVALVVVTTEISMGIFSDALAHQILAATILLVIISSILTPILLKIVKEKSSTSQEG
;
A
#
# COMPACT_ATOMS: atom_id res chain seq x y z
N ARG A 1 21.44 -7.53 -20.25
CA ARG A 1 21.26 -9.01 -20.24
C ARG A 1 20.96 -9.56 -18.84
N ILE A 2 21.81 -9.33 -17.83
CA ILE A 2 21.53 -9.80 -16.44
C ILE A 2 20.26 -9.15 -15.87
N ILE A 3 20.05 -7.85 -16.11
CA ILE A 3 18.86 -7.10 -15.63
C ILE A 3 17.54 -7.69 -16.16
N GLU A 4 17.49 -8.11 -17.43
CA GLU A 4 16.27 -8.71 -18.00
C GLU A 4 15.97 -10.08 -17.41
N PHE A 5 17.00 -10.88 -17.16
CA PHE A 5 16.84 -12.16 -16.48
C PHE A 5 16.32 -11.97 -15.05
N THR A 6 16.94 -11.06 -14.28
CA THR A 6 16.48 -10.72 -12.93
C THR A 6 15.04 -10.19 -12.93
N ARG A 7 14.66 -9.38 -13.93
CA ARG A 7 13.30 -8.85 -14.05
C ARG A 7 12.28 -9.95 -14.35
N GLY A 8 12.60 -10.86 -15.28
CA GLY A 8 11.74 -11.99 -15.61
C GLY A 8 11.50 -12.93 -14.43
N VAL A 9 12.56 -13.27 -13.69
CA VAL A 9 12.43 -14.09 -12.48
C VAL A 9 11.64 -13.34 -11.39
N GLY A 10 11.89 -12.03 -11.23
CA GLY A 10 11.16 -11.17 -10.29
C GLY A 10 9.65 -11.17 -10.55
N GLU A 11 9.24 -10.86 -11.77
CA GLU A 11 7.83 -10.70 -12.13
C GLU A 11 7.03 -12.02 -12.11
N ILE A 12 7.66 -13.14 -12.50
CA ILE A 12 6.98 -14.42 -12.63
C ILE A 12 6.97 -15.20 -11.31
N PHE A 13 8.02 -15.10 -10.50
CA PHE A 13 8.18 -15.94 -9.32
C PHE A 13 8.08 -15.13 -8.02
N PHE A 14 8.91 -14.11 -7.84
CA PHE A 14 9.03 -13.43 -6.55
C PHE A 14 7.83 -12.53 -6.21
N ILE A 15 7.34 -11.74 -7.18
CA ILE A 15 6.21 -10.83 -6.93
C ILE A 15 4.94 -11.62 -6.56
N PRO A 16 4.50 -12.64 -7.34
CA PRO A 16 3.32 -13.41 -6.98
C PRO A 16 3.51 -14.19 -5.66
N LEU A 17 4.68 -14.78 -5.43
CA LEU A 17 4.98 -15.52 -4.21
C LEU A 17 4.88 -14.62 -2.97
N PHE A 18 5.41 -13.40 -3.03
CA PHE A 18 5.31 -12.42 -1.95
C PHE A 18 3.84 -12.07 -1.65
N PHE A 19 3.04 -11.77 -2.66
CA PHE A 19 1.63 -11.45 -2.46
C PHE A 19 0.82 -12.63 -1.90
N VAL A 20 1.10 -13.86 -2.35
CA VAL A 20 0.48 -15.08 -1.80
C VAL A 20 0.87 -15.27 -0.34
N TRP A 21 2.16 -15.09 0.00
CA TRP A 21 2.63 -15.21 1.37
C TRP A 21 2.00 -14.16 2.30
N VAL A 22 2.01 -12.88 1.89
CA VAL A 22 1.36 -11.79 2.63
C VAL A 22 -0.13 -12.06 2.83
N GLY A 23 -0.82 -12.53 1.79
CA GLY A 23 -2.23 -12.89 1.87
C GLY A 23 -2.50 -14.11 2.76
N ALA A 24 -1.60 -15.11 2.76
CA ALA A 24 -1.73 -16.30 3.60
C ALA A 24 -1.42 -16.03 5.08
N SER A 25 -0.57 -15.05 5.38
CA SER A 25 -0.29 -14.59 6.75
C SER A 25 -1.40 -13.72 7.34
N PHE A 26 -2.44 -13.41 6.59
CA PHE A 26 -3.55 -12.60 7.04
C PHE A 26 -4.55 -13.40 7.89
N ASP A 27 -4.78 -12.96 9.12
CA ASP A 27 -5.79 -13.54 10.01
C ASP A 27 -7.04 -12.65 10.12
N PHE A 28 -8.18 -13.18 9.64
CA PHE A 28 -9.49 -12.53 9.74
C PHE A 28 -10.05 -12.48 11.16
N TYR A 29 -9.64 -13.40 12.05
CA TYR A 29 -10.14 -13.43 13.43
C TYR A 29 -9.66 -12.23 14.23
N ALA A 30 -8.43 -11.78 14.00
CA ALA A 30 -7.85 -10.60 14.65
C ALA A 30 -8.63 -9.31 14.34
N LEU A 31 -9.28 -9.22 13.19
CA LEU A 31 -10.10 -8.07 12.81
C LEU A 31 -11.47 -8.03 13.50
N LYS A 32 -11.96 -9.15 14.03
CA LYS A 32 -13.31 -9.20 14.61
C LYS A 32 -13.43 -8.40 15.92
N ASP A 33 -12.34 -8.31 16.68
CA ASP A 33 -12.28 -7.60 17.97
C ASP A 33 -12.11 -6.07 17.81
N MET A 34 -11.40 -5.62 16.78
CA MET A 34 -11.08 -4.20 16.54
C MET A 34 -11.67 -3.64 15.23
N GLY A 35 -12.60 -4.38 14.63
CA GLY A 35 -13.00 -4.20 13.23
C GLY A 35 -13.50 -2.81 12.90
N MET A 36 -14.18 -2.13 13.82
CA MET A 36 -14.71 -0.79 13.59
C MET A 36 -13.62 0.29 13.54
N LEU A 37 -12.60 0.20 14.40
CA LEU A 37 -11.48 1.15 14.40
C LEU A 37 -10.58 0.95 13.19
N VAL A 38 -10.29 -0.31 12.84
CA VAL A 38 -9.46 -0.62 11.66
C VAL A 38 -10.17 -0.22 10.36
N LEU A 39 -11.47 -0.47 10.26
CA LEU A 39 -12.29 -0.11 9.09
C LEU A 39 -12.29 1.39 8.82
N LEU A 40 -12.25 2.23 9.86
CA LEU A 40 -12.20 3.68 9.70
C LEU A 40 -10.76 4.19 9.53
N PHE A 41 -9.79 3.58 10.22
CA PHE A 41 -8.40 3.98 10.19
C PHE A 41 -7.74 3.75 8.83
N VAL A 42 -8.00 2.61 8.19
CA VAL A 42 -7.43 2.26 6.88
C VAL A 42 -7.73 3.32 5.79
N PRO A 43 -8.99 3.70 5.51
CA PRO A 43 -9.29 4.71 4.50
C PRO A 43 -8.73 6.08 4.89
N MET A 44 -8.76 6.44 6.18
CA MET A 44 -8.20 7.72 6.66
C MET A 44 -6.68 7.78 6.47
N ALA A 45 -5.97 6.69 6.76
CA ALA A 45 -4.54 6.55 6.55
C ALA A 45 -4.17 6.62 5.06
N LEU A 46 -4.93 5.94 4.19
CA LEU A 46 -4.75 5.99 2.74
C LEU A 46 -4.94 7.42 2.20
N ILE A 47 -6.03 8.08 2.58
CA ILE A 47 -6.33 9.45 2.16
C ILE A 47 -5.23 10.41 2.66
N GLY A 48 -4.83 10.31 3.93
CA GLY A 48 -3.76 11.14 4.50
C GLY A 48 -2.45 10.98 3.75
N LYS A 49 -2.08 9.74 3.38
CA LYS A 49 -0.89 9.44 2.56
C LYS A 49 -0.98 10.09 1.17
N VAL A 50 -2.09 9.90 0.47
CA VAL A 50 -2.28 10.42 -0.88
C VAL A 50 -2.24 11.95 -0.86
N ILE A 51 -2.95 12.59 0.08
CA ILE A 51 -2.99 14.05 0.21
C ILE A 51 -1.60 14.58 0.58
N GLY A 52 -0.92 13.99 1.56
CA GLY A 52 0.40 14.43 1.99
C GLY A 52 1.46 14.35 0.88
N CYS A 53 1.51 13.22 0.17
CA CYS A 53 2.42 13.04 -0.96
C CYS A 53 2.07 13.95 -2.15
N SER A 54 0.77 14.15 -2.44
CA SER A 54 0.33 15.07 -3.50
C SER A 54 0.67 16.52 -3.17
N LEU A 55 0.53 16.92 -1.90
CA LEU A 55 0.88 18.26 -1.45
C LEU A 55 2.40 18.48 -1.52
N GLY A 56 3.21 17.50 -1.11
CA GLY A 56 4.67 17.54 -1.26
C GLY A 56 5.12 17.65 -2.72
N ALA A 57 4.47 16.93 -3.63
CA ALA A 57 4.72 17.05 -5.06
C ALA A 57 4.30 18.42 -5.61
N LYS A 58 3.20 19.00 -5.11
CA LYS A 58 2.76 20.35 -5.49
C LYS A 58 3.75 21.44 -5.05
N ILE A 59 4.33 21.31 -3.85
CA ILE A 59 5.40 22.19 -3.36
C ILE A 59 6.64 22.07 -4.26
N SER A 60 6.91 20.87 -4.78
CA SER A 60 8.01 20.60 -5.72
C SER A 60 7.72 21.06 -7.17
N LYS A 61 6.70 21.91 -7.39
CA LYS A 61 6.27 22.47 -8.69
C LYS A 61 5.74 21.45 -9.72
N PHE A 62 5.32 20.26 -9.30
CA PHE A 62 4.60 19.35 -10.20
C PHE A 62 3.20 19.87 -10.51
N LYS A 63 2.70 19.61 -11.73
CA LYS A 63 1.29 19.90 -12.09
C LYS A 63 0.37 19.11 -11.15
N THR A 64 -0.79 19.68 -10.80
CA THR A 64 -1.74 19.05 -9.87
C THR A 64 -2.10 17.60 -10.23
N ARG A 65 -2.11 17.27 -11.53
CA ARG A 65 -2.34 15.91 -12.04
C ARG A 65 -1.16 14.97 -11.80
N ASP A 66 0.06 15.42 -12.09
CA ASP A 66 1.28 14.65 -11.85
C ASP A 66 1.52 14.48 -10.35
N ALA A 67 1.21 15.50 -9.56
CA ALA A 67 1.26 15.45 -8.10
C ALA A 67 0.32 14.38 -7.53
N LEU A 68 -0.90 14.27 -8.06
CA LEU A 68 -1.87 13.25 -7.64
C LEU A 68 -1.42 11.84 -8.08
N ALA A 69 -0.86 11.70 -9.29
CA ALA A 69 -0.28 10.45 -9.75
C ALA A 69 0.91 10.00 -8.87
N VAL A 70 1.76 10.93 -8.44
CA VAL A 70 2.85 10.66 -7.48
C VAL A 70 2.28 10.22 -6.13
N GLY A 71 1.26 10.92 -5.61
CA GLY A 71 0.63 10.55 -4.34
C GLY A 71 0.04 9.15 -4.34
N ILE A 72 -0.61 8.76 -5.43
CA ILE A 72 -1.17 7.43 -5.62
C ILE A 72 -0.06 6.39 -5.82
N GLY A 73 0.95 6.69 -6.64
CA GLY A 73 2.07 5.79 -6.88
C GLY A 73 2.92 5.48 -5.64
N MET A 74 2.87 6.35 -4.63
CA MET A 74 3.59 6.19 -3.35
C MET A 74 2.73 5.52 -2.24
N MET A 75 1.54 5.03 -2.58
CA MET A 75 0.68 4.29 -1.66
C MET A 75 1.23 2.90 -1.30
N PRO A 76 1.73 2.06 -2.24
CA PRO A 76 2.22 0.72 -1.89
C PRO A 76 3.50 0.84 -1.05
N ARG A 77 3.39 0.60 0.26
CA ARG A 77 4.53 0.36 1.15
C ARG A 77 4.35 -1.02 1.74
N MET A 78 4.86 -2.04 1.06
CA MET A 78 4.64 -3.42 1.46
C MET A 78 5.77 -3.97 2.33
N GLU A 79 7.01 -3.81 1.89
CA GLU A 79 8.15 -4.46 2.55
C GLU A 79 8.46 -3.85 3.92
N VAL A 80 8.75 -2.55 3.96
CA VAL A 80 9.19 -1.88 5.20
C VAL A 80 8.10 -1.91 6.29
N ALA A 81 6.82 -1.81 5.91
CA ALA A 81 5.73 -1.82 6.87
C ALA A 81 5.63 -3.18 7.61
N LEU A 82 5.72 -4.29 6.87
CA LEU A 82 5.68 -5.63 7.45
C LEU A 82 6.92 -5.93 8.29
N VAL A 83 8.11 -5.50 7.84
CA VAL A 83 9.36 -5.67 8.60
C VAL A 83 9.31 -4.91 9.92
N VAL A 84 8.81 -3.67 9.94
CA VAL A 84 8.69 -2.89 11.17
C VAL A 84 7.73 -3.58 12.14
N VAL A 85 6.54 -3.97 11.69
CA VAL A 85 5.54 -4.63 12.56
C VAL A 85 6.05 -5.97 13.11
N THR A 86 6.67 -6.80 12.27
CA THR A 86 7.26 -8.07 12.75
C THR A 86 8.39 -7.86 13.75
N THR A 87 9.16 -6.77 13.60
CA THR A 87 10.19 -6.36 14.55
C THR A 87 9.58 -5.87 15.87
N GLU A 88 8.52 -5.06 15.83
CA GLU A 88 7.80 -4.57 17.01
C GLU A 88 7.23 -5.72 17.85
N ILE A 89 6.68 -6.73 17.19
CA ILE A 89 6.17 -7.95 17.83
C ILE A 89 7.31 -8.75 18.46
N SER A 90 8.44 -8.88 17.75
CA SER A 90 9.63 -9.59 18.26
C SER A 90 10.27 -8.90 19.47
N MET A 91 10.13 -7.58 19.57
CA MET A 91 10.59 -6.79 20.73
C MET A 91 9.62 -6.84 21.91
N GLY A 92 8.44 -7.47 21.77
CA GLY A 92 7.45 -7.58 22.84
C GLY A 92 6.83 -6.25 23.27
N ILE A 93 6.81 -5.24 22.40
CA ILE A 93 6.27 -3.91 22.71
C ILE A 93 4.76 -3.96 22.98
N PHE A 94 4.06 -4.90 22.34
CA PHE A 94 2.61 -5.07 22.46
C PHE A 94 2.26 -6.44 23.06
N SER A 95 1.14 -6.50 23.79
CA SER A 95 0.53 -7.78 24.21
C SER A 95 0.21 -8.63 22.99
N ASP A 96 0.29 -9.96 23.13
CA ASP A 96 0.16 -10.95 22.04
C ASP A 96 -1.11 -10.72 21.17
N ALA A 97 -2.21 -10.34 21.83
CA ALA A 97 -3.46 -10.00 21.15
C ALA A 97 -3.39 -8.71 20.30
N LEU A 98 -2.73 -7.65 20.80
CA LEU A 98 -2.56 -6.41 20.02
C LEU A 98 -1.54 -6.58 18.89
N ALA A 99 -0.48 -7.36 19.12
CA ALA A 99 0.51 -7.70 18.11
C ALA A 99 -0.14 -8.35 16.89
N HIS A 100 -0.99 -9.36 17.10
CA HIS A 100 -1.71 -10.03 16.02
C HIS A 100 -2.65 -9.08 15.25
N GLN A 101 -3.31 -8.17 15.97
CA GLN A 101 -4.22 -7.18 15.39
C GLN A 101 -3.49 -6.16 14.51
N ILE A 102 -2.35 -5.64 14.95
CA ILE A 102 -1.55 -4.67 14.19
C ILE A 102 -0.98 -5.32 12.92
N LEU A 103 -0.54 -6.58 13.02
CA LEU A 103 -0.09 -7.35 11.88
C LEU A 103 -1.21 -7.54 10.86
N ALA A 104 -2.38 -8.03 11.29
CA ALA A 104 -3.53 -8.21 10.42
C ALA A 104 -3.97 -6.89 9.77
N ALA A 105 -4.07 -5.79 10.53
CA ALA A 105 -4.43 -4.48 10.01
C ALA A 105 -3.41 -3.96 8.98
N THR A 106 -2.11 -4.17 9.21
CA THR A 106 -1.05 -3.76 8.30
C THR A 106 -1.09 -4.56 7.00
N ILE A 107 -1.27 -5.88 7.08
CA ILE A 107 -1.45 -6.73 5.90
C ILE A 107 -2.69 -6.30 5.11
N LEU A 108 -3.81 -6.05 5.78
CA LEU A 108 -5.04 -5.58 5.13
C LEU A 108 -4.81 -4.24 4.40
N LEU A 109 -4.16 -3.29 5.07
CA LEU A 109 -3.80 -1.99 4.48
C LEU A 109 -2.91 -2.18 3.24
N VAL A 110 -1.93 -3.08 3.29
CA VAL A 110 -1.03 -3.42 2.18
C VAL A 110 -1.82 -3.99 1.00
N ILE A 111 -2.70 -4.96 1.24
CA ILE A 111 -3.51 -5.60 0.19
C ILE A 111 -4.44 -4.56 -0.46
N ILE A 112 -5.18 -3.79 0.35
CA ILE A 112 -6.09 -2.75 -0.16
C ILE A 112 -5.33 -1.69 -0.95
N SER A 113 -4.23 -1.18 -0.41
CA SER A 113 -3.37 -0.19 -1.07
C SER A 113 -2.83 -0.70 -2.40
N SER A 114 -2.37 -1.95 -2.44
CA SER A 114 -1.79 -2.57 -3.64
C SER A 114 -2.82 -2.79 -4.74
N ILE A 115 -4.07 -3.12 -4.39
CA ILE A 115 -5.16 -3.27 -5.38
C ILE A 115 -5.65 -1.88 -5.82
N LEU A 116 -5.77 -0.93 -4.90
CA LEU A 116 -6.31 0.40 -5.18
C LEU A 116 -5.36 1.24 -6.04
N THR A 117 -4.05 1.12 -5.84
CA THR A 117 -3.02 1.88 -6.57
C THR A 117 -3.13 1.76 -8.10
N PRO A 118 -3.11 0.57 -8.73
CA PRO A 118 -3.21 0.45 -10.18
C PRO A 118 -4.56 0.94 -10.72
N ILE A 119 -5.66 0.72 -9.98
CA ILE A 119 -7.01 1.20 -10.36
C ILE A 119 -7.02 2.73 -10.40
N LEU A 120 -6.53 3.36 -9.33
CA LEU A 120 -6.57 4.80 -9.17
C LEU A 120 -5.57 5.51 -10.10
N LEU A 121 -4.39 4.90 -10.34
CA LEU A 121 -3.45 5.37 -11.37
C LEU A 121 -4.05 5.30 -12.76
N LYS A 122 -4.77 4.22 -13.11
CA LYS A 122 -5.40 4.08 -14.42
C LYS A 122 -6.42 5.18 -14.65
N ILE A 123 -7.28 5.48 -13.67
CA ILE A 123 -8.27 6.55 -13.74
C ILE A 123 -7.62 7.92 -13.96
N VAL A 124 -6.52 8.20 -13.25
CA VAL A 124 -5.80 9.48 -13.34
C VAL A 124 -5.10 9.64 -14.69
N LYS A 125 -4.54 8.55 -15.24
CA LYS A 125 -3.94 8.53 -16.58
C LYS A 125 -4.99 8.58 -17.70
N GLU A 126 -6.11 7.88 -17.57
CA GLU A 126 -7.18 7.88 -18.59
C GLU A 126 -7.80 9.27 -18.76
N LYS A 127 -7.93 10.01 -17.66
CA LYS A 127 -8.34 11.43 -17.69
C LYS A 127 -7.32 12.37 -18.36
N SER A 128 -6.11 11.90 -18.65
CA SER A 128 -5.08 12.67 -19.38
C SER A 128 -5.21 12.56 -20.91
N SER A 129 -5.76 11.45 -21.44
CA SER A 129 -6.06 11.30 -22.87
C SER A 129 -7.28 12.09 -23.33
N THR A 130 -8.23 12.39 -22.44
CA THR A 130 -9.49 13.09 -22.80
C THR A 130 -9.43 14.62 -22.64
N SER A 131 -8.32 15.20 -22.15
CA SER A 131 -8.17 16.67 -22.04
C SER A 131 -7.20 17.28 -23.05
N GLN A 132 -6.84 16.55 -24.11
CA GLN A 132 -6.15 17.13 -25.29
C GLN A 132 -7.04 17.28 -26.52
N GLU A 133 -8.35 17.00 -26.41
CA GLU A 133 -9.35 17.22 -27.47
C GLU A 133 -10.41 18.27 -27.10
N GLY A 134 -10.09 19.22 -26.22
CA GLY A 134 -10.98 20.34 -25.87
C GLY A 134 -10.27 21.68 -25.99
#